data_AF-A0A3D1E6K8-F1
#
_entry.id   AF-A0A3D1E6K8-F1
#
_cell.length_a   1.000
_cell.length_b   1.000
_cell.length_c   1.000
_cell.angle_alpha   90.00
_cell.angle_beta   90.00
_cell.angle_gamma   90.00
#
_symmetry.space_group_name_H-M   'P 1'
#
loop_
_entity.id
_entity.type
_entity.pdbx_description
1 polymer ?
#
loop_
_entity_poly.entity_id
_entity_poly.type
_entity_poly.pdbx_seq_one_letter_code
_entity_poly.pdbx_strand_id
1 'polypeptide(L)'
;MRESSVSISVVLSTYNAVAWLEKVLWGFNAQTFRYFELVIADDGSGPETAALIEKMRSYVFYPIQHVWQEDEGFQKSRILNKAILAAQAPYIVMTDGDCIPRADFLEVHHRNKTPGYFLSGGYFMLPMVISEKITSEDIDQQRCFSLKWLKSQGLKRSFKNNKL
;
A
#
# COMPACT_ATOMS: atom_id res chain seq x y z
N MET A 1 -19.22 18.15 -15.04
CA MET A 1 -18.52 16.90 -14.67
C MET A 1 -18.62 16.78 -13.16
N ARG A 2 -19.07 15.66 -12.59
CA ARG A 2 -19.01 15.48 -11.14
C ARG A 2 -17.52 15.47 -10.78
N GLU A 3 -17.07 16.44 -9.99
CA GLU A 3 -15.75 16.34 -9.36
C GLU A 3 -15.76 15.06 -8.54
N SER A 4 -14.96 14.08 -8.94
CA SER A 4 -14.71 12.91 -8.12
C SER A 4 -14.05 13.40 -6.83
N SER A 5 -14.59 13.03 -5.67
CA SER A 5 -13.93 13.25 -4.39
C SER A 5 -12.60 12.49 -4.28
N VAL A 6 -12.32 11.57 -5.21
CA VAL A 6 -11.09 10.80 -5.33
C VAL A 6 -10.12 11.50 -6.28
N SER A 7 -8.97 11.90 -5.76
CA SER A 7 -7.87 12.57 -6.49
C SER A 7 -6.71 11.65 -6.85
N ILE A 8 -6.59 10.50 -6.19
CA ILE A 8 -5.55 9.48 -6.41
C ILE A 8 -6.18 8.09 -6.35
N SER A 9 -5.88 7.23 -7.31
CA SER A 9 -6.17 5.80 -7.23
C SER A 9 -4.88 5.07 -6.91
N VAL A 10 -4.80 4.47 -5.73
CA VAL A 10 -3.67 3.63 -5.37
C VAL A 10 -3.93 2.23 -5.87
N VAL A 11 -3.05 1.68 -6.68
CA VAL A 11 -3.14 0.30 -7.19
C VAL A 11 -2.06 -0.53 -6.52
N LEU A 12 -2.44 -1.64 -5.86
CA LEU A 12 -1.48 -2.60 -5.33
C LEU A 12 -1.80 -4.02 -5.76
N SER A 13 -0.78 -4.85 -5.93
CA SER A 13 -0.96 -6.29 -6.20
C SER A 13 -0.84 -7.12 -4.94
N THR A 14 -1.64 -8.19 -4.83
CA THR A 14 -1.55 -9.19 -3.74
C THR A 14 -1.72 -10.61 -4.28
N TYR A 15 -1.12 -11.58 -3.59
CA TYR A 15 -1.31 -13.02 -3.80
C TYR A 15 -1.02 -13.78 -2.49
N ASN A 16 -2.06 -14.32 -1.84
CA ASN A 16 -1.98 -15.16 -0.63
C ASN A 16 -1.12 -14.58 0.51
N ALA A 17 -1.15 -13.26 0.70
CA ALA A 17 -0.27 -12.51 1.60
C ALA A 17 -1.02 -11.75 2.71
N VAL A 18 -2.02 -12.39 3.32
CA VAL A 18 -2.98 -11.79 4.27
C VAL A 18 -2.33 -10.89 5.33
N ALA A 19 -1.33 -11.40 6.06
CA ALA A 19 -0.70 -10.64 7.16
C ALA A 19 0.05 -9.38 6.68
N TRP A 20 0.59 -9.40 5.47
CA TRP A 20 1.29 -8.26 4.89
C TRP A 20 0.30 -7.24 4.34
N LEU A 21 -0.73 -7.72 3.65
CA LEU A 21 -1.81 -6.88 3.14
C LEU A 21 -2.49 -6.11 4.28
N GLU A 22 -2.77 -6.78 5.42
CA GLU A 22 -3.38 -6.11 6.59
C GLU A 22 -2.52 -4.93 7.08
N LYS A 23 -1.20 -5.10 7.15
CA LYS A 23 -0.26 -4.02 7.52
C LYS A 23 -0.23 -2.89 6.51
N VAL A 24 -0.27 -3.20 5.21
CA VAL A 24 -0.34 -2.18 4.16
C VAL A 24 -1.63 -1.37 4.26
N LEU A 25 -2.76 -2.04 4.51
CA LEU A 25 -4.06 -1.37 4.71
C LEU A 25 -4.05 -0.48 5.96
N TRP A 26 -3.42 -0.89 7.07
CA TRP A 26 -3.18 0.01 8.20
C TRP A 26 -2.33 1.23 7.82
N GLY A 27 -1.29 1.05 7.00
CA GLY A 27 -0.44 2.16 6.55
C GLY A 27 -1.18 3.18 5.67
N PHE A 28 -2.08 2.70 4.79
CA PHE A 28 -2.96 3.59 4.04
C PHE A 28 -3.99 4.29 4.95
N ASN A 29 -4.41 3.63 6.04
CA ASN A 29 -5.31 4.23 7.02
C ASN A 29 -4.64 5.34 7.88
N ALA A 30 -3.31 5.32 7.94
CA ALA A 30 -2.50 6.36 8.60
C ALA A 30 -2.13 7.54 7.68
N GLN A 31 -2.59 7.57 6.42
CA GLN A 31 -2.25 8.65 5.49
C GLN A 31 -2.83 10.00 5.95
N THR A 32 -2.02 11.05 5.79
CA THR A 32 -2.43 12.45 5.99
C THR A 32 -3.33 12.96 4.87
N PHE A 33 -3.06 12.54 3.64
CA PHE A 33 -3.89 12.81 2.46
C PHE A 33 -5.14 11.91 2.46
N ARG A 34 -6.33 12.49 2.28
CA ARG A 34 -7.62 11.77 2.46
C ARG A 34 -8.40 11.51 1.17
N TYR A 35 -8.05 12.15 0.06
CA TYR A 35 -8.82 12.12 -1.18
C TYR A 35 -8.33 11.02 -2.14
N PHE A 36 -8.35 9.77 -1.68
CA PHE A 36 -7.90 8.62 -2.47
C PHE A 36 -8.81 7.41 -2.31
N GLU A 37 -8.65 6.47 -3.23
CA GLU A 37 -9.18 5.11 -3.12
C GLU A 37 -8.04 4.10 -3.24
N LEU A 38 -8.27 2.89 -2.77
CA LEU A 38 -7.35 1.77 -2.92
C LEU A 38 -7.95 0.69 -3.80
N VAL A 39 -7.27 0.34 -4.89
CA VAL A 39 -7.62 -0.73 -5.82
C VAL A 39 -6.65 -1.89 -5.60
N ILE A 40 -7.15 -2.96 -5.01
CA ILE A 40 -6.41 -4.19 -4.73
C ILE A 40 -6.54 -5.13 -5.93
N ALA A 41 -5.43 -5.33 -6.63
CA ALA A 41 -5.26 -6.25 -7.75
C ALA A 41 -4.85 -7.63 -7.21
N ASP A 42 -5.82 -8.52 -7.04
CA ASP A 42 -5.65 -9.84 -6.43
C ASP A 42 -5.54 -10.95 -7.49
N ASP A 43 -4.35 -11.53 -7.60
CA ASP A 43 -3.96 -12.50 -8.64
C ASP A 43 -4.34 -13.95 -8.29
N GLY A 44 -5.57 -14.16 -7.81
CA GLY A 44 -6.05 -15.50 -7.46
C GLY A 44 -5.80 -15.92 -6.02
N SER A 45 -5.84 -14.99 -5.06
CA SER A 45 -5.77 -15.36 -3.64
C SER A 45 -7.01 -16.13 -3.17
N GLY A 46 -6.81 -16.91 -2.10
CA GLY A 46 -7.86 -17.67 -1.43
C GLY A 46 -8.87 -16.83 -0.63
N PRO A 47 -9.93 -17.48 -0.09
CA PRO A 47 -11.02 -16.83 0.64
C PRO A 47 -10.58 -15.98 1.84
N GLU A 48 -9.46 -16.32 2.48
CA GLU A 48 -8.89 -15.58 3.60
C GLU A 48 -8.50 -14.15 3.22
N THR A 49 -8.05 -13.92 1.98
CA THR A 49 -7.69 -12.59 1.48
C THR A 49 -8.94 -11.76 1.26
N ALA A 50 -9.98 -12.34 0.64
CA ALA A 50 -11.27 -11.68 0.48
C ALA A 50 -11.92 -11.33 1.83
N ALA A 51 -11.86 -12.25 2.80
CA ALA A 51 -12.38 -12.02 4.15
C ALA A 51 -11.64 -10.87 4.87
N LEU A 52 -10.31 -10.79 4.74
CA LEU A 52 -9.54 -9.66 5.24
C LEU A 52 -9.98 -8.35 4.59
N ILE A 53 -10.13 -8.32 3.26
CA ILE A 53 -10.50 -7.11 2.53
C ILE A 53 -11.88 -6.61 2.98
N GLU A 54 -12.84 -7.51 3.15
CA GLU A 54 -14.19 -7.15 3.61
C GLU A 54 -14.18 -6.61 5.05
N LYS A 55 -13.43 -7.24 5.96
CA LYS A 55 -13.18 -6.70 7.30
C LYS A 55 -12.61 -5.29 7.22
N MET A 56 -11.60 -5.08 6.37
CA MET A 56 -10.89 -3.81 6.28
C MET A 56 -11.75 -2.70 5.66
N ARG A 57 -12.67 -3.00 4.74
CA ARG A 57 -13.65 -2.03 4.22
C ARG A 57 -14.46 -1.34 5.30
N SER A 58 -14.79 -2.06 6.37
CA SER A 58 -15.53 -1.51 7.51
C SER A 58 -14.63 -0.78 8.52
N TYR A 59 -13.31 -1.00 8.45
CA TYR A 59 -12.35 -0.48 9.43
C TYR A 59 -11.65 0.79 8.95
N VAL A 60 -11.31 0.89 7.66
CA VAL A 60 -10.52 2.01 7.13
C VAL A 60 -11.40 3.17 6.66
N PHE A 61 -10.85 4.37 6.63
CA PHE A 61 -11.62 5.57 6.22
C PHE A 61 -11.78 5.72 4.71
N TYR A 62 -11.00 4.99 3.90
CA TYR A 62 -10.93 5.16 2.45
C TYR A 62 -11.65 4.01 1.70
N PRO A 63 -12.18 4.26 0.49
CA PRO A 63 -12.81 3.22 -0.32
C PRO A 63 -11.81 2.14 -0.76
N ILE A 64 -12.22 0.87 -0.71
CA ILE A 64 -11.45 -0.26 -1.24
C ILE A 64 -12.21 -0.92 -2.40
N GLN A 65 -11.59 -0.91 -3.58
CA GLN A 65 -11.98 -1.76 -4.71
C GLN A 65 -11.15 -3.04 -4.69
N HIS A 66 -11.79 -4.20 -4.80
CA HIS A 66 -11.13 -5.50 -4.90
C HIS A 66 -11.35 -6.05 -6.31
N VAL A 67 -10.28 -6.09 -7.08
CA VAL A 67 -10.27 -6.65 -8.44
C VAL A 67 -9.57 -8.00 -8.33
N TRP A 68 -10.35 -9.07 -8.46
CA TRP A 68 -9.88 -10.44 -8.35
C TRP A 68 -9.93 -11.15 -9.70
N GLN A 69 -9.04 -12.12 -9.91
CA GLN A 69 -9.11 -13.06 -11.03
C GLN A 69 -8.76 -14.47 -10.58
N GLU A 70 -9.17 -15.46 -11.37
CA GLU A 70 -8.85 -16.87 -11.14
C GLU A 70 -7.33 -17.10 -11.10
N ASP A 71 -6.88 -18.01 -10.23
CA ASP A 71 -5.48 -18.45 -10.19
C ASP A 71 -5.17 -19.37 -11.38
N GLU A 72 -4.62 -18.76 -12.43
CA GLU A 72 -4.14 -19.43 -13.64
C GLU A 72 -2.61 -19.31 -13.74
N GLY A 73 -1.92 -19.34 -12.60
CA GLY A 73 -0.49 -19.11 -12.49
C GLY A 73 -0.11 -17.63 -12.39
N PHE A 74 1.17 -17.31 -12.56
CA PHE A 74 1.69 -15.95 -12.34
C PHE A 74 1.20 -14.96 -13.41
N GLN A 75 0.22 -14.12 -13.05
CA GLN A 75 -0.45 -13.21 -13.97
C GLN A 75 -0.53 -11.77 -13.44
N LYS A 76 0.44 -11.35 -12.63
CA LYS A 76 0.56 -9.99 -12.04
C LYS A 76 0.26 -8.86 -13.02
N SER A 77 0.81 -8.89 -14.24
CA SER A 77 0.55 -7.85 -15.25
C SER A 77 -0.91 -7.81 -15.70
N ARG A 78 -1.57 -8.96 -15.85
CA ARG A 78 -2.99 -9.05 -16.24
C ARG A 78 -3.89 -8.44 -15.17
N ILE A 79 -3.66 -8.78 -13.90
CA ILE A 79 -4.49 -8.26 -12.82
C ILE A 79 -4.23 -6.77 -12.56
N LEU A 80 -2.99 -6.29 -12.70
CA LEU A 80 -2.67 -4.86 -12.62
C LEU A 80 -3.36 -4.07 -13.75
N ASN A 81 -3.38 -4.58 -14.98
CA ASN A 81 -4.10 -3.94 -16.07
C ASN A 81 -5.61 -3.85 -15.79
N LYS A 82 -6.22 -4.92 -15.25
CA LYS A 82 -7.63 -4.89 -14.81
C LYS A 82 -7.86 -3.84 -13.72
N ALA A 83 -6.95 -3.73 -12.74
CA ALA A 83 -7.04 -2.76 -11.68
C ALA A 83 -6.88 -1.31 -12.16
N ILE A 84 -5.98 -1.06 -13.13
CA ILE A 84 -5.83 0.26 -13.78
C ILE A 84 -7.14 0.68 -14.47
N LEU A 85 -7.83 -0.26 -15.13
CA LEU A 85 -9.13 0.03 -15.77
C LEU A 85 -10.25 0.29 -14.75
N ALA A 86 -10.13 -0.21 -13.52
CA ALA A 86 -11.08 0.01 -12.44
C ALA A 86 -10.82 1.31 -11.64
N ALA A 87 -9.65 1.92 -11.80
CA ALA A 87 -9.27 3.17 -11.13
C ALA A 87 -10.20 4.33 -11.53
N GLN A 88 -10.64 5.11 -10.55
CA GLN A 88 -11.56 6.23 -10.72
C GLN A 88 -10.86 7.58 -10.88
N ALA A 89 -9.59 7.68 -10.46
CA ALA A 89 -8.80 8.90 -10.58
C ALA A 89 -7.80 8.83 -11.75
N PRO A 90 -7.55 9.95 -12.44
CA PRO A 90 -6.59 10.01 -13.54
C PRO A 90 -5.12 9.88 -13.08
N TYR A 91 -4.85 10.05 -11.79
CA TYR A 91 -3.51 9.91 -11.22
C TYR A 91 -3.41 8.62 -10.42
N ILE A 92 -2.62 7.68 -10.94
CA ILE A 92 -2.43 6.35 -10.35
C ILE A 92 -1.09 6.28 -9.63
N VAL A 93 -1.10 5.78 -8.39
CA VAL A 93 0.10 5.43 -7.62
C VAL A 93 0.15 3.91 -7.50
N MET A 94 1.21 3.29 -8.01
CA MET A 94 1.38 1.84 -7.95
C MET A 94 2.32 1.44 -6.81
N THR A 95 1.98 0.40 -6.05
CA THR A 95 2.81 -0.18 -4.98
C THR A 95 2.57 -1.69 -4.88
N ASP A 96 3.30 -2.38 -4.00
CA ASP A 96 3.11 -3.81 -3.71
C ASP A 96 2.31 -4.01 -2.41
N GLY A 97 1.61 -5.15 -2.31
CA GLY A 97 0.76 -5.54 -1.16
C GLY A 97 1.52 -5.88 0.13
N ASP A 98 2.84 -5.72 0.14
CA ASP A 98 3.74 -5.90 1.28
C ASP A 98 4.53 -4.62 1.64
N CYS A 99 4.25 -3.50 0.98
CA CYS A 99 4.92 -2.22 1.19
C CYS A 99 4.06 -1.27 2.03
N ILE A 100 4.40 -1.14 3.32
CA ILE A 100 3.69 -0.23 4.24
C ILE A 100 4.05 1.23 3.89
N PRO A 101 3.09 2.08 3.52
CA PRO A 101 3.37 3.48 3.18
C PRO A 101 3.58 4.34 4.44
N ARG A 102 4.51 5.29 4.36
CA ARG A 102 4.66 6.36 5.38
C ARG A 102 3.47 7.31 5.29
N ALA A 103 3.07 7.95 6.39
CA ALA A 103 1.86 8.77 6.48
C ALA A 103 1.77 9.95 5.49
N ASP A 104 2.89 10.41 4.95
CA ASP A 104 2.98 11.48 3.95
C ASP A 104 3.10 10.98 2.50
N PHE A 105 3.08 9.65 2.28
CA PHE A 105 3.35 9.06 0.96
C PHE A 105 2.46 9.63 -0.13
N LEU A 106 1.13 9.63 0.08
CA LEU A 106 0.19 10.17 -0.91
C LEU A 106 0.21 11.70 -0.98
N GLU A 107 0.54 12.39 0.12
CA GLU A 107 0.69 13.85 0.14
C GLU A 107 1.88 14.29 -0.73
N VAL A 108 3.02 13.57 -0.63
CA VAL A 108 4.20 13.82 -1.48
C VAL A 108 3.87 13.60 -2.94
N HIS A 109 3.16 12.52 -3.27
CA HIS A 109 2.69 12.26 -4.63
C HIS A 109 1.75 13.37 -5.13
N HIS A 110 0.78 13.77 -4.31
CA HIS A 110 -0.18 14.83 -4.65
C HIS A 110 0.51 16.17 -4.94
N ARG A 111 1.51 16.55 -4.14
CA ARG A 111 2.22 17.82 -4.28
C ARG A 111 3.17 17.88 -5.47
N ASN A 112 3.79 16.75 -5.81
CA ASN A 112 4.87 16.73 -6.81
C ASN A 112 4.41 16.22 -8.19
N LYS A 113 3.17 15.74 -8.34
CA LYS A 113 2.66 15.29 -9.64
C LYS A 113 2.67 16.45 -10.64
N THR A 114 3.22 16.18 -11.82
CA THR A 114 3.32 17.16 -12.91
C THR A 114 2.94 16.49 -14.23
N PRO A 115 2.08 17.10 -15.07
CA PRO A 115 1.77 16.57 -16.39
C PRO A 115 3.04 16.32 -17.21
N GLY A 116 3.12 15.16 -17.88
CA GLY A 116 4.29 14.76 -18.66
C GLY A 116 5.41 14.08 -17.87
N TYR A 117 5.26 13.91 -16.55
CA TYR A 117 6.25 13.27 -15.68
C TYR A 117 5.61 12.15 -14.83
N PHE A 118 6.44 11.19 -14.42
CA PHE A 118 6.09 10.22 -13.38
C PHE A 118 7.00 10.39 -12.17
N LEU A 119 6.48 10.03 -10.99
CA LEU A 119 7.27 9.98 -9.76
C LEU A 119 7.74 8.55 -9.51
N SER A 120 9.00 8.41 -9.09
CA SER A 120 9.55 7.13 -8.66
C SER A 120 9.82 7.18 -7.17
N GLY A 121 9.24 6.24 -6.43
CA GLY A 121 9.48 6.03 -5.01
C GLY A 121 10.45 4.87 -4.78
N GLY A 122 11.23 4.96 -3.70
CA GLY A 122 12.04 3.84 -3.22
C GLY A 122 11.38 3.15 -2.02
N TYR A 123 11.79 1.92 -1.74
CA TYR A 123 11.43 1.21 -0.52
C TYR A 123 12.67 0.89 0.33
N PHE A 124 12.43 0.60 1.60
CA PHE A 124 13.44 0.06 2.50
C PHE A 124 13.08 -1.38 2.87
N MET A 125 13.85 -2.35 2.38
CA MET A 125 13.62 -3.75 2.69
C MET A 125 14.00 -4.06 4.13
N LEU A 126 13.00 -4.33 4.97
CA LEU A 126 13.20 -4.69 6.36
C LEU A 126 13.59 -6.17 6.51
N PRO A 127 14.47 -6.52 7.46
CA PRO A 127 14.65 -7.90 7.88
C PRO A 127 13.33 -8.49 8.40
N MET A 128 13.04 -9.74 8.04
CA MET A 128 11.77 -10.41 8.38
C MET A 128 11.44 -10.35 9.88
N VAL A 129 12.43 -10.60 10.74
CA VAL A 129 12.30 -10.53 12.22
C VAL A 129 11.80 -9.17 12.70
N ILE A 130 12.10 -8.08 11.99
CA ILE A 130 11.60 -6.75 12.32
C ILE A 130 10.22 -6.55 11.71
N SER A 131 10.02 -6.96 10.45
CA SER A 131 8.73 -6.87 9.74
C SER A 131 7.61 -7.56 10.51
N GLU A 132 7.87 -8.74 11.08
CA GLU A 132 6.91 -9.52 11.88
C GLU A 132 6.49 -8.79 13.16
N LYS A 133 7.40 -8.05 13.80
CA LYS A 133 7.14 -7.29 15.04
C LYS A 133 6.30 -6.03 14.86
N ILE A 134 6.19 -5.52 13.63
CA ILE A 134 5.42 -4.30 13.35
C ILE A 134 3.95 -4.56 13.66
N THR A 135 3.40 -3.76 14.57
CA THR A 135 1.98 -3.74 14.94
C THR A 135 1.24 -2.59 14.26
N SER A 136 -0.09 -2.58 14.31
CA SER A 136 -0.90 -1.44 13.86
C SER A 136 -0.54 -0.14 14.58
N GLU A 137 -0.26 -0.21 15.88
CA GLU A 137 0.18 0.94 16.70
C GLU A 137 1.55 1.48 16.25
N ASP A 138 2.47 0.61 15.84
CA ASP A 138 3.77 1.05 15.30
C ASP A 138 3.61 1.79 13.96
N ILE A 139 2.61 1.39 13.17
CA ILE A 139 2.29 2.04 11.89
C ILE A 139 1.60 3.37 12.14
N ASP A 140 0.57 3.41 13.00
CA ASP A 140 -0.16 4.64 13.32
C ASP A 140 0.77 5.72 13.88
N GLN A 141 1.63 5.36 14.84
CA GLN A 141 2.65 6.27 15.39
C GLN A 141 3.90 6.45 14.51
N GLN A 142 3.93 5.86 13.31
CA GLN A 142 5.05 5.93 12.37
C GLN A 142 6.40 5.42 12.92
N ARG A 143 6.37 4.60 13.97
CA ARG A 143 7.57 4.03 14.61
C ARG A 143 8.34 3.12 13.67
N CYS A 144 7.64 2.35 12.81
CA CYS A 144 8.28 1.48 11.82
C CYS A 144 9.08 2.22 10.74
N PHE A 145 8.92 3.55 10.62
CA PHE A 145 9.73 4.41 9.75
C PHE A 145 10.87 5.11 10.51
N SER A 146 10.92 5.01 11.84
CA SER A 146 11.96 5.63 12.66
C SER A 146 13.21 4.76 12.74
N LEU A 147 14.34 5.28 12.26
CA LEU A 147 15.63 4.60 12.40
C LEU A 147 15.98 4.28 13.87
N LYS A 148 15.57 5.13 14.82
CA LYS A 148 15.79 4.89 16.26
C LYS A 148 15.03 3.65 16.73
N TRP A 149 13.75 3.55 16.38
CA TRP A 149 12.91 2.40 16.75
C TRP A 149 13.41 1.13 16.05
N LEU A 150 13.71 1.20 14.76
CA LEU A 150 14.23 0.05 13.99
C LEU A 150 15.54 -0.50 14.58
N LYS A 151 16.45 0.38 15.03
CA LYS A 151 17.67 -0.04 15.74
C LYS A 151 17.35 -0.74 17.06
N SER A 152 16.36 -0.25 17.82
CA SER A 152 15.92 -0.91 19.05
C SER A 152 15.30 -2.29 18.81
N GLN A 153 14.77 -2.53 17.60
CA GLN A 153 14.26 -3.83 17.17
C GLN A 153 15.34 -4.77 16.60
N GLY A 154 16.59 -4.32 16.51
CA GLY A 154 17.73 -5.11 16.05
C GLY A 154 18.23 -4.77 14.63
N LEU A 155 17.79 -3.66 14.02
CA LEU A 155 18.30 -3.25 12.71
C LEU A 155 19.80 -2.91 12.80
N LYS A 156 20.62 -3.66 12.05
CA LYS A 156 22.06 -3.41 11.95
C LYS A 156 22.36 -2.10 11.22
N ARG A 157 23.49 -1.46 11.54
CA ARG A 157 23.96 -0.28 10.82
C ARG A 157 24.34 -0.66 9.38
N SER A 158 23.79 0.06 8.40
CA SER A 158 24.10 -0.11 6.98
C SER A 158 24.00 1.23 6.26
N PHE A 159 24.71 1.38 5.13
CA PHE A 159 24.56 2.55 4.25
C PHE A 159 23.11 2.73 3.77
N LYS A 160 22.37 1.62 3.61
CA LYS A 160 20.96 1.65 3.22
C LYS A 160 20.07 2.40 4.21
N ASN A 161 20.48 2.53 5.47
CA ASN A 161 19.71 3.21 6.51
C ASN A 161 19.51 4.71 6.22
N ASN A 162 20.26 5.29 5.27
CA ASN A 162 20.07 6.66 4.80
C ASN A 162 18.78 6.85 3.98
N LYS A 163 18.07 5.76 3.64
CA LYS A 163 16.77 5.81 2.95
C LYS A 163 15.57 5.94 3.89
N LEU A 164 15.79 5.89 5.21
CA LEU A 164 14.76 5.96 6.26
C LEU A 164 14.56 7.40 6.75
#